data_AF-A0A3D5S5N2-F1
#
_entry.id   AF-A0A3D5S5N2-F1
#
_cell.length_a   1.000
_cell.length_b   1.000
_cell.length_c   1.000
_cell.angle_alpha   90.00
_cell.angle_beta   90.00
_cell.angle_gamma   90.00
#
_symmetry.space_group_name_H-M   'P 1'
#
loop_
_entity.id
_entity.type
_entity.pdbx_description
1 polymer ?
#
loop_
_entity_poly.entity_id
_entity_poly.type
_entity_poly.pdbx_seq_one_letter_code
_entity_poly.pdbx_strand_id
1 'polypeptide(L)'
;MAFFDQIVEQLFPQKSGKNEILVHEPIKRSESFQEDYSRWVKSFKRVDLLKSVYSSYELKKQEVIGDPDVHLLQSNISNGFAVSYNDRIGKDDFVFFFDWLSEKTNQLDYRRTNSDVTVTARNNQIETLARYYYKPKISAGTTEKLIDQQYGNILIEHISIDDRPTYIRYIVNNYRDRKYTEAEDFEKLADFLFST
;
A
#
# COMPACT_ATOMS: atom_id res chain seq x y z
N MET A 1 -48.21 4.17 5.60
CA MET A 1 -47.04 5.01 5.30
C MET A 1 -47.54 6.36 4.82
N ALA A 2 -46.98 7.46 5.31
CA ALA A 2 -47.53 8.80 5.10
C ALA A 2 -47.12 9.35 3.72
N PHE A 3 -48.04 10.04 3.05
CA PHE A 3 -47.81 10.73 1.76
C PHE A 3 -46.57 11.64 1.79
N PHE A 4 -46.25 12.19 2.97
CA PHE A 4 -45.06 13.00 3.18
C PHE A 4 -43.76 12.21 2.99
N ASP A 5 -43.70 10.95 3.41
CA ASP A 5 -42.51 10.09 3.26
C ASP A 5 -42.19 9.84 1.77
N GLN A 6 -43.24 9.67 0.94
CA GLN A 6 -43.09 9.49 -0.52
C GLN A 6 -42.57 10.74 -1.22
N ILE A 7 -42.98 11.94 -0.78
CA ILE A 7 -42.50 13.21 -1.33
C ILE A 7 -41.04 13.44 -0.94
N VAL A 8 -40.66 13.11 0.30
CA VAL A 8 -39.26 13.23 0.76
C VAL A 8 -38.35 12.29 -0.03
N GLU A 9 -38.76 11.04 -0.30
CA GLU A 9 -37.99 10.10 -1.13
C GLU A 9 -37.86 10.55 -2.60
N GLN A 10 -38.88 11.22 -3.15
CA GLN A 10 -38.82 11.74 -4.53
C GLN A 10 -37.97 13.01 -4.67
N LEU A 11 -37.98 13.89 -3.65
CA LEU A 11 -37.20 15.13 -3.66
C LEU A 11 -35.76 14.92 -3.19
N PHE A 12 -35.53 13.91 -2.36
CA PHE A 12 -34.21 13.46 -1.92
C PHE A 12 -34.05 11.98 -2.26
N PRO A 13 -33.91 11.62 -3.56
CA PRO A 13 -33.55 10.27 -3.89
C PRO A 13 -32.23 10.00 -3.17
N GLN A 14 -32.27 9.06 -2.22
CA GLN A 14 -31.08 8.50 -1.61
C GLN A 14 -30.27 7.90 -2.74
N LYS A 15 -29.38 8.71 -3.34
CA LYS A 15 -28.25 8.22 -4.12
C LYS A 15 -27.40 7.48 -3.10
N SER A 16 -27.78 6.24 -2.83
CA SER A 16 -26.87 5.19 -2.45
C SER A 16 -25.80 5.24 -3.53
N GLY A 17 -24.71 5.96 -3.23
CA GLY A 17 -23.69 6.32 -4.20
C GLY A 17 -23.17 5.04 -4.81
N LYS A 18 -23.59 4.73 -6.04
CA LYS A 18 -22.99 3.63 -6.79
C LYS A 18 -21.54 4.02 -6.97
N ASN A 19 -20.63 3.23 -6.38
CA ASN A 19 -19.21 3.33 -6.67
C ASN A 19 -19.05 3.08 -8.17
N GLU A 20 -18.73 4.14 -8.91
CA GLU A 20 -18.53 4.06 -10.35
C GLU A 20 -17.03 4.02 -10.62
N ILE A 21 -16.56 2.90 -11.19
CA ILE A 21 -15.17 2.79 -11.65
C ILE A 21 -15.04 3.62 -12.93
N LEU A 22 -14.29 4.71 -12.86
CA LEU A 22 -14.03 5.61 -13.98
C LEU A 22 -12.87 5.10 -14.84
N VAL A 23 -11.82 4.59 -14.19
CA VAL A 23 -10.59 4.11 -14.85
C VAL A 23 -10.06 2.88 -14.14
N HIS A 24 -9.55 1.91 -14.91
CA HIS A 24 -8.75 0.80 -14.40
C HIS A 24 -7.67 0.47 -15.43
N GLU A 25 -6.40 0.74 -15.12
CA GLU A 25 -5.30 0.55 -16.05
C GLU A 25 -3.99 0.17 -15.36
N PRO A 26 -3.01 -0.40 -16.08
CA PRO A 26 -1.69 -0.64 -15.54
C PRO A 26 -0.99 0.68 -15.14
N ILE A 27 -0.26 0.69 -14.02
CA ILE A 27 0.58 1.83 -13.64
C ILE A 27 1.62 2.07 -14.73
N LYS A 28 1.62 3.28 -15.31
CA LYS A 28 2.63 3.75 -16.28
C LYS A 28 3.20 5.07 -15.79
N ARG A 29 4.51 5.12 -15.56
CA ARG A 29 5.23 6.34 -15.17
C ARG A 29 5.77 7.04 -16.41
N SER A 30 5.63 8.36 -16.48
CA SER A 30 6.22 9.18 -17.55
C SER A 30 7.75 9.17 -17.47
N GLU A 31 8.42 9.56 -18.56
CA GLU A 31 9.89 9.74 -18.58
C GLU A 31 10.33 10.78 -17.55
N SER A 32 9.64 11.92 -17.47
CA SER A 32 9.90 12.96 -16.47
C SER A 32 9.82 12.43 -15.03
N PHE A 33 8.81 11.60 -14.73
CA PHE A 33 8.68 10.98 -13.42
C PHE A 33 9.88 10.07 -13.12
N GLN A 34 10.31 9.27 -14.10
CA GLN A 34 11.45 8.34 -13.91
C GLN A 34 12.76 9.09 -13.66
N GLU A 35 12.97 10.23 -14.32
CA GLU A 35 14.10 11.11 -14.08
C GLU A 35 14.07 11.70 -12.67
N ASP A 36 12.92 12.23 -12.24
CA ASP A 36 12.73 12.82 -10.92
C ASP A 36 12.90 11.77 -9.82
N TYR A 37 12.29 10.61 -9.99
CA TYR A 37 12.45 9.45 -9.12
C TYR A 37 13.91 9.03 -9.00
N SER A 38 14.62 8.92 -10.13
CA SER A 38 16.05 8.55 -10.14
C SER A 38 16.92 9.56 -9.40
N ARG A 39 16.58 10.85 -9.44
CA ARG A 39 17.23 11.90 -8.66
C ARG A 39 16.89 11.77 -7.17
N TRP A 40 15.61 11.56 -6.86
CA TRP A 40 15.14 11.39 -5.48
C TRP A 40 15.79 10.18 -4.80
N VAL A 41 15.91 9.05 -5.50
CA VAL A 41 16.56 7.83 -4.99
C VAL A 41 18.00 8.10 -4.55
N LYS A 42 18.70 9.05 -5.17
CA LYS A 42 20.09 9.40 -4.83
C LYS A 42 20.21 10.57 -3.84
N SER A 43 19.07 11.12 -3.40
CA SER A 43 19.04 12.34 -2.60
C SER A 43 19.00 12.06 -1.09
N PHE A 44 19.35 13.07 -0.29
CA PHE A 44 19.14 13.04 1.16
C PHE A 44 17.66 12.97 1.55
N LYS A 45 16.76 13.53 0.72
CA LYS A 45 15.31 13.47 0.99
C LYS A 45 14.79 12.04 1.14
N ARG A 46 15.26 11.12 0.29
CA ARG A 46 14.93 9.69 0.43
C ARG A 46 15.41 9.19 1.79
N VAL A 47 16.69 9.40 2.11
CA VAL A 47 17.29 8.90 3.36
C VAL A 47 16.54 9.44 4.58
N ASP A 48 16.22 10.73 4.59
CA ASP A 48 15.51 11.39 5.68
C ASP A 48 14.08 10.84 5.81
N LEU A 49 13.35 10.69 4.70
CA LEU A 49 12.00 10.11 4.72
C LEU A 49 12.02 8.67 5.25
N LEU A 50 12.90 7.81 4.75
CA LEU A 50 13.00 6.42 5.20
C LEU A 50 13.32 6.34 6.70
N LYS A 51 14.27 7.14 7.18
CA LYS A 51 14.61 7.21 8.60
C LYS A 51 13.45 7.71 9.45
N SER A 52 12.73 8.74 9.00
CA SER A 52 11.56 9.25 9.72
C SER A 52 10.44 8.22 9.80
N VAL A 53 10.13 7.53 8.69
CA VAL A 53 9.08 6.51 8.65
C VAL A 53 9.45 5.33 9.54
N TYR A 54 10.69 4.85 9.48
CA TYR A 54 11.14 3.74 10.33
C TYR A 54 11.19 4.13 11.81
N SER A 55 11.62 5.35 12.12
CA SER A 55 11.58 5.86 13.51
C SER A 55 10.14 5.94 14.01
N SER A 56 9.21 6.42 13.19
CA SER A 56 7.78 6.43 13.53
C SER A 56 7.19 5.04 13.68
N TYR A 57 7.62 4.08 12.86
CA TYR A 57 7.23 2.67 12.99
C TYR A 57 7.68 2.09 14.35
N GLU A 58 8.93 2.31 14.74
CA GLU A 58 9.45 1.87 16.04
C GLU A 58 8.78 2.57 17.23
N LEU A 59 8.51 3.88 17.12
CA LEU A 59 7.72 4.61 18.12
C LEU A 59 6.31 4.04 18.23
N LYS A 60 5.68 3.68 17.11
CA LYS A 60 4.32 3.13 17.12
C LYS A 60 4.22 1.78 17.82
N LYS A 61 5.28 0.95 17.75
CA LYS A 61 5.39 -0.30 18.53
C LYS A 61 5.35 -0.06 20.04
N GLN A 62 5.67 1.15 20.47
CA GLN A 62 5.62 1.61 21.87
C GLN A 62 4.38 2.48 22.14
N GLU A 63 3.38 2.46 21.25
CA GLU A 63 2.16 3.28 21.30
C GLU A 63 2.39 4.80 21.25
N VAL A 64 3.58 5.23 20.81
CA VAL A 64 3.94 6.64 20.62
C VAL A 64 3.67 7.06 19.17
N ILE A 65 3.06 8.23 19.00
CA ILE A 65 2.82 8.82 17.67
C ILE A 65 4.10 9.51 17.20
N GLY A 66 4.63 9.07 16.06
CA GLY A 66 5.76 9.71 15.37
C GLY A 66 5.32 10.71 14.30
N ASP A 67 6.30 11.28 13.60
CA ASP A 67 6.09 12.14 12.43
C ASP A 67 7.02 11.68 11.29
N PRO A 68 6.49 11.10 10.19
CA PRO A 68 5.07 11.00 9.84
C PRO A 68 4.29 10.00 10.70
N ASP A 69 2.95 10.13 10.73
CA ASP A 69 2.09 9.19 11.47
C ASP A 69 2.09 7.82 10.78
N VAL A 70 2.43 6.80 11.56
CA VAL A 70 2.52 5.41 11.12
C VAL A 70 1.54 4.58 11.94
N HIS A 71 0.79 3.72 11.25
CA HIS A 71 -0.14 2.78 11.85
C HIS A 71 0.39 1.36 11.66
N LEU A 72 0.43 0.57 12.72
CA LEU A 72 0.70 -0.86 12.63
C LEU A 72 -0.58 -1.60 12.24
N LEU A 73 -0.47 -2.48 11.26
CA LEU A 73 -1.55 -3.35 10.82
C LEU A 73 -1.16 -4.76 11.25
N GLN A 74 -1.69 -5.24 12.37
CA GLN A 74 -1.29 -6.53 12.93
C GLN A 74 -2.49 -7.43 13.18
N SER A 75 -2.39 -8.64 12.65
CA SER A 75 -3.33 -9.71 12.88
C SER A 75 -2.62 -11.05 12.74
N ASN A 76 -3.34 -12.10 13.05
CA ASN A 76 -2.85 -13.46 13.00
C ASN A 76 -2.57 -13.95 11.55
N ILE A 77 -3.12 -13.31 10.52
CA ILE A 77 -2.92 -13.67 9.10
C ILE A 77 -2.39 -12.54 8.21
N SER A 78 -2.34 -11.33 8.74
CA SER A 78 -2.03 -10.12 7.97
C SER A 78 -1.23 -9.16 8.84
N ASN A 79 -0.03 -8.79 8.38
CA ASN A 79 0.88 -7.87 9.08
C ASN A 79 1.34 -6.77 8.14
N GLY A 80 1.65 -5.59 8.65
CA GLY A 80 1.97 -4.46 7.80
C GLY A 80 2.08 -3.14 8.55
N PHE A 81 2.26 -2.08 7.77
CA PHE A 81 2.15 -0.72 8.25
C PHE A 81 1.41 0.16 7.24
N ALA A 82 0.87 1.27 7.71
CA ALA A 82 0.41 2.37 6.87
C ALA A 82 1.11 3.66 7.29
N VAL A 83 1.52 4.46 6.30
CA VAL A 83 2.10 5.80 6.50
C VAL A 83 1.07 6.81 6.02
N SER A 84 0.64 7.69 6.91
CA SER A 84 -0.26 8.79 6.57
C SER A 84 0.51 9.90 5.86
N TYR A 85 -0.07 10.43 4.79
CA TYR A 85 0.48 11.59 4.11
C TYR A 85 0.39 12.82 5.01
N ASN A 86 1.44 13.63 5.00
CA ASN A 86 1.40 14.99 5.49
C ASN A 86 2.17 15.91 4.53
N ASP A 87 1.85 17.19 4.55
CA ASP A 87 2.42 18.16 3.61
C ASP A 87 3.94 18.40 3.78
N ARG A 88 4.53 17.99 4.91
CA ARG A 88 5.98 18.08 5.11
C ARG A 88 6.74 17.03 4.30
N ILE A 89 6.11 15.89 4.01
CA ILE A 89 6.69 14.88 3.11
C ILE A 89 6.71 15.44 1.68
N GLY A 90 5.63 16.10 1.26
CA GLY A 90 5.44 16.54 -0.12
C GLY A 90 4.89 15.43 -1.02
N LYS A 91 4.03 15.80 -1.96
CA LYS A 91 3.28 14.84 -2.78
C LYS A 91 4.19 13.93 -3.62
N ASP A 92 5.19 14.52 -4.28
CA ASP A 92 6.08 13.76 -5.17
C ASP A 92 6.95 12.79 -4.37
N ASP A 93 7.55 13.24 -3.27
CA ASP A 93 8.37 12.42 -2.38
C ASP A 93 7.54 11.24 -1.79
N PHE A 94 6.25 11.45 -1.54
CA PHE A 94 5.34 10.38 -1.08
C PHE A 94 5.03 9.35 -2.20
N VAL A 95 4.78 9.80 -3.43
CA VAL A 95 4.60 8.88 -4.57
C VAL A 95 5.90 8.14 -4.91
N PHE A 96 7.06 8.79 -4.78
CA PHE A 96 8.36 8.15 -4.92
C PHE A 96 8.59 7.11 -3.83
N PHE A 97 8.18 7.37 -2.59
CA PHE A 97 8.23 6.39 -1.52
C PHE A 97 7.39 5.14 -1.82
N PHE A 98 6.19 5.30 -2.39
CA PHE A 98 5.36 4.17 -2.86
C PHE A 98 6.07 3.31 -3.90
N ASP A 99 6.66 3.93 -4.94
CA ASP A 99 7.39 3.21 -5.99
C ASP A 99 8.68 2.56 -5.45
N TRP A 100 9.34 3.23 -4.51
CA TRP A 100 10.54 2.72 -3.87
C TRP A 100 10.28 1.49 -3.01
N LEU A 101 9.18 1.44 -2.25
CA LEU A 101 8.79 0.21 -1.52
C LEU A 101 8.60 -0.97 -2.48
N SER A 102 8.07 -0.70 -3.67
CA SER A 102 7.89 -1.67 -4.74
C SER A 102 9.23 -2.14 -5.31
N GLU A 103 10.16 -1.21 -5.57
CA GLU A 103 11.52 -1.52 -6.03
C GLU A 103 12.33 -2.30 -5.00
N LYS A 104 12.25 -1.91 -3.72
CA LYS A 104 12.88 -2.62 -2.61
C LYS A 104 12.31 -4.04 -2.46
N THR A 105 11.00 -4.20 -2.61
CA THR A 105 10.34 -5.52 -2.59
C THR A 105 10.79 -6.41 -3.76
N ASN A 106 11.06 -5.84 -4.95
CA ASN A 106 11.59 -6.61 -6.09
C ASN A 106 12.97 -7.23 -5.84
N GLN A 107 13.72 -6.76 -4.84
CA GLN A 107 15.03 -7.32 -4.48
C GLN A 107 14.90 -8.65 -3.70
N LEU A 108 13.71 -8.95 -3.18
CA LEU A 108 13.38 -10.23 -2.56
C LEU A 108 13.02 -11.27 -3.64
N ASP A 109 12.93 -12.56 -3.27
CA ASP A 109 12.53 -13.60 -4.22
C ASP A 109 11.01 -13.66 -4.42
N TYR A 110 10.47 -12.55 -4.93
CA TYR A 110 9.07 -12.35 -5.24
C TYR A 110 8.88 -12.08 -6.74
N ARG A 111 7.68 -12.37 -7.23
CA ARG A 111 7.21 -11.95 -8.55
C ARG A 111 6.09 -10.93 -8.42
N ARG A 112 6.18 -9.83 -9.16
CA ARG A 112 5.07 -8.89 -9.31
C ARG A 112 3.99 -9.53 -10.18
N THR A 113 2.79 -9.64 -9.64
CA THR A 113 1.63 -10.23 -10.32
C THR A 113 0.60 -9.19 -10.74
N ASN A 114 0.56 -8.04 -10.08
CA ASN A 114 -0.28 -6.92 -10.46
C ASN A 114 0.42 -5.58 -10.21
N SER A 115 0.05 -4.58 -11.02
CA SER A 115 0.55 -3.21 -11.05
C SER A 115 -0.50 -2.32 -11.72
N ASP A 116 -1.53 -1.90 -10.98
CA ASP A 116 -2.70 -1.21 -11.51
C ASP A 116 -3.04 0.08 -10.76
N VAL A 117 -3.73 0.98 -11.45
CA VAL A 117 -4.42 2.14 -10.89
C VAL A 117 -5.91 1.97 -11.15
N THR A 118 -6.72 2.19 -10.12
CA THR A 118 -8.18 2.26 -10.22
C THR A 118 -8.65 3.62 -9.75
N VAL A 119 -9.48 4.31 -10.55
CA VAL A 119 -10.12 5.57 -10.20
C VAL A 119 -11.61 5.32 -10.01
N THR A 120 -12.14 5.69 -8.85
CA THR A 120 -13.54 5.45 -8.47
C THR A 120 -14.19 6.76 -8.04
N ALA A 121 -15.37 7.06 -8.60
CA ALA A 121 -16.24 8.10 -8.06
C ALA A 121 -17.09 7.52 -6.93
N ARG A 122 -16.95 8.07 -5.72
CA ARG A 122 -17.72 7.65 -4.54
C ARG A 122 -18.04 8.87 -3.68
N ASN A 123 -19.31 9.03 -3.30
CA ASN A 123 -19.75 10.09 -2.37
C ASN A 123 -19.28 11.51 -2.76
N ASN A 124 -19.35 11.85 -4.05
CA ASN A 124 -18.86 13.12 -4.61
C ASN A 124 -17.34 13.35 -4.49
N GLN A 125 -16.56 12.30 -4.23
CA GLN A 125 -15.10 12.33 -4.23
C GLN A 125 -14.54 11.40 -5.30
N ILE A 126 -13.36 11.73 -5.80
CA ILE A 126 -12.58 10.89 -6.70
C ILE A 126 -11.49 10.20 -5.90
N GLU A 127 -11.65 8.90 -5.69
CA GLU A 127 -10.63 8.06 -5.08
C GLU A 127 -9.76 7.45 -6.18
N THR A 128 -8.44 7.60 -6.05
CA THR A 128 -7.46 6.89 -6.88
C THR A 128 -6.66 5.93 -6.01
N LEU A 129 -6.66 4.66 -6.41
CA LEU A 129 -5.98 3.57 -5.73
C LEU A 129 -4.94 2.97 -6.68
N ALA A 130 -3.65 3.17 -6.38
CA ALA A 130 -2.55 2.52 -7.07
C ALA A 130 -2.07 1.30 -6.26
N ARG A 131 -1.82 0.17 -6.91
CA ARG A 131 -1.45 -1.09 -6.25
C ARG A 131 -0.30 -1.80 -6.91
N TYR A 132 0.58 -2.36 -6.08
CA TYR A 132 1.52 -3.41 -6.45
C TYR A 132 1.24 -4.67 -5.66
N TYR A 133 1.09 -5.80 -6.33
CA TYR A 133 0.81 -7.09 -5.69
C TYR A 133 1.86 -8.14 -6.06
N TYR A 134 2.43 -8.77 -5.04
CA TYR A 134 3.54 -9.70 -5.15
C TYR A 134 3.20 -11.05 -4.54
N LYS A 135 3.69 -12.10 -5.19
CA LYS A 135 3.68 -13.46 -4.66
C LYS A 135 5.10 -13.99 -4.54
N PRO A 136 5.43 -14.75 -3.49
CA PRO A 136 6.70 -15.47 -3.41
C PRO A 136 6.92 -16.31 -4.67
N LYS A 137 8.15 -16.39 -5.17
CA LYS A 137 8.45 -17.32 -6.27
C LYS A 137 8.44 -18.74 -5.73
N ILE A 138 7.67 -19.60 -6.38
CA ILE A 138 7.62 -21.01 -6.01
C ILE A 138 8.79 -21.71 -6.70
N SER A 139 9.70 -22.29 -5.93
CA SER A 139 10.75 -23.16 -6.45
C SER A 139 10.12 -24.40 -7.07
N ALA A 140 10.12 -24.48 -8.41
CA ALA A 140 9.64 -25.65 -9.13
C ALA A 140 10.63 -26.80 -8.93
N GLY A 141 10.43 -27.65 -7.92
CA GLY A 141 11.42 -28.70 -7.67
C GLY A 141 11.07 -29.83 -6.72
N THR A 142 9.97 -29.83 -5.96
CA THR A 142 9.64 -31.02 -5.16
C THR A 142 8.15 -31.07 -4.83
N THR A 143 7.43 -31.98 -5.48
CA THR A 143 5.99 -32.23 -5.27
C THR A 143 5.65 -32.65 -3.83
N GLU A 144 6.68 -32.98 -3.02
CA GLU A 144 6.57 -33.47 -1.65
C GLU A 144 6.98 -32.46 -0.57
N LYS A 145 7.50 -31.27 -0.93
CA LYS A 145 7.91 -30.26 0.06
C LYS A 145 6.84 -29.17 0.23
N LEU A 146 6.73 -28.67 1.46
CA LEU A 146 5.95 -27.47 1.76
C LEU A 146 6.46 -26.30 0.91
N ILE A 147 5.52 -25.47 0.44
CA ILE A 147 5.82 -24.27 -0.33
C ILE A 147 6.35 -23.21 0.64
N ASP A 148 7.57 -22.76 0.41
CA ASP A 148 8.12 -21.61 1.11
C ASP A 148 7.35 -20.34 0.71
N GLN A 149 6.66 -19.76 1.68
CA GLN A 149 5.89 -18.54 1.47
C GLN A 149 6.65 -17.27 1.87
N GLN A 150 7.91 -17.37 2.35
CA GLN A 150 8.66 -16.27 2.94
C GLN A 150 7.77 -15.53 3.94
N TYR A 151 7.52 -14.24 3.75
CA TYR A 151 6.65 -13.44 4.61
C TYR A 151 5.15 -13.62 4.30
N GLY A 152 4.79 -14.16 3.13
CA GLY A 152 3.43 -14.21 2.57
C GLY A 152 3.29 -13.34 1.33
N ASN A 153 2.08 -13.12 0.82
CA ASN A 153 1.86 -12.21 -0.31
C ASN A 153 1.96 -10.76 0.12
N ILE A 154 2.62 -9.92 -0.68
CA ILE A 154 2.80 -8.51 -0.37
C ILE A 154 1.87 -7.67 -1.25
N LEU A 155 1.15 -6.73 -0.63
CA LEU A 155 0.30 -5.73 -1.26
C LEU A 155 0.76 -4.36 -0.80
N ILE A 156 1.17 -3.52 -1.76
CA ILE A 156 1.53 -2.13 -1.53
C ILE A 156 0.46 -1.28 -2.20
N GLU A 157 -0.13 -0.35 -1.46
CA GLU A 157 -1.15 0.54 -2.01
C GLU A 157 -0.87 1.99 -1.68
N HIS A 158 -1.16 2.87 -2.63
CA HIS A 158 -1.18 4.31 -2.46
C HIS A 158 -2.58 4.82 -2.78
N ILE A 159 -3.18 5.53 -1.82
CA ILE A 159 -4.53 6.06 -1.92
C ILE A 159 -4.44 7.59 -2.01
N SER A 160 -5.22 8.17 -2.91
CA SER A 160 -5.45 9.61 -2.96
C SER A 160 -6.93 9.92 -3.17
N ILE A 161 -7.38 11.02 -2.57
CA ILE A 161 -8.74 11.54 -2.71
C ILE A 161 -8.64 12.94 -3.31
N ASP A 162 -9.34 13.19 -4.41
CA ASP A 162 -9.35 14.47 -5.13
C ASP A 162 -7.92 15.00 -5.38
N ASP A 163 -7.06 14.14 -5.92
CA ASP A 163 -5.63 14.39 -6.22
C ASP A 163 -4.77 14.82 -5.02
N ARG A 164 -5.22 14.45 -3.81
CA ARG A 164 -4.45 14.61 -2.56
C ARG A 164 -4.10 13.23 -2.00
N PRO A 165 -2.80 12.90 -1.85
CA PRO A 165 -2.40 11.67 -1.19
C PRO A 165 -3.00 11.59 0.22
N THR A 166 -3.41 10.40 0.63
CA THR A 166 -3.96 10.16 1.96
C THR A 166 -3.05 9.26 2.77
N TYR A 167 -2.73 8.07 2.27
CA TYR A 167 -1.81 7.15 2.91
C TYR A 167 -1.23 6.14 1.91
N ILE A 168 -0.11 5.54 2.32
CA ILE A 168 0.46 4.34 1.71
C ILE A 168 0.33 3.21 2.70
N ARG A 169 -0.05 2.02 2.26
CA ARG A 169 -0.01 0.82 3.11
C ARG A 169 0.82 -0.27 2.48
N TYR A 170 1.61 -0.94 3.32
CA TYR A 170 2.39 -2.11 2.99
C TYR A 170 1.86 -3.27 3.82
N ILE A 171 1.20 -4.23 3.19
CA ILE A 171 0.53 -5.35 3.85
C ILE A 171 1.10 -6.65 3.34
N VAL A 172 1.33 -7.57 4.26
CA VAL A 172 1.70 -8.95 4.01
C VAL A 172 0.59 -9.86 4.50
N ASN A 173 0.17 -10.80 3.66
CA ASN A 173 -0.84 -11.80 4.00
C ASN A 173 -0.24 -13.20 3.92
N ASN A 174 -0.20 -13.90 5.05
CA ASN A 174 0.32 -15.25 5.12
C ASN A 174 -0.74 -16.31 4.79
N TYR A 175 -0.27 -17.48 4.39
CA TYR A 175 -1.05 -18.68 4.20
C TYR A 175 -0.96 -19.55 5.46
N ARG A 176 -2.09 -20.11 5.88
CA ARG A 176 -2.18 -21.07 7.01
C ARG A 176 -2.47 -22.51 6.58
N ASP A 177 -2.51 -22.76 5.28
CA ASP A 177 -2.74 -24.11 4.75
C ASP A 177 -1.50 -24.99 4.99
N ARG A 178 -1.73 -26.26 5.32
CA ARG A 178 -0.72 -27.33 5.44
C ARG A 178 0.21 -27.50 4.24
N LYS A 179 -0.06 -26.82 3.11
CA LYS A 179 0.79 -26.79 1.92
C LYS A 179 1.96 -25.81 2.03
N TYR A 180 1.96 -24.90 3.01
CA TYR A 180 2.97 -23.85 3.15
C TYR A 180 3.81 -24.04 4.41
N THR A 181 5.04 -23.52 4.37
CA THR A 181 5.88 -23.37 5.57
C THR A 181 5.26 -22.35 6.54
N GLU A 182 5.78 -22.28 7.76
CA GLU A 182 5.52 -21.11 8.60
C GLU A 182 6.05 -19.84 7.91
N ALA A 183 5.33 -18.73 8.06
CA ALA A 183 5.75 -17.45 7.49
C ALA A 183 6.90 -16.84 8.31
N GLU A 184 7.81 -16.17 7.62
CA GLU A 184 8.86 -15.38 8.26
C GLU A 184 8.27 -14.18 9.02
N ASP A 185 9.00 -13.74 10.05
CA ASP A 185 8.60 -12.62 10.91
C ASP A 185 8.58 -11.30 10.11
N PHE A 186 7.46 -10.58 10.18
CA PHE A 186 7.29 -9.30 9.52
C PHE A 186 8.34 -8.26 9.95
N GLU A 187 8.84 -8.33 11.19
CA GLU A 187 9.87 -7.39 11.67
C GLU A 187 11.15 -7.47 10.82
N LYS A 188 11.54 -8.66 10.36
CA LYS A 188 12.71 -8.81 9.47
C LYS A 188 12.48 -8.16 8.11
N LEU A 189 11.25 -8.21 7.61
CA LEU A 189 10.89 -7.53 6.38
C LEU A 189 10.89 -6.01 6.56
N ALA A 190 10.39 -5.51 7.69
CA ALA A 190 10.46 -4.08 8.02
C ALA A 190 11.92 -3.60 8.07
N ASP A 191 12.80 -4.32 8.78
CA ASP A 191 14.23 -4.00 8.83
C ASP A 191 14.89 -4.03 7.45
N PHE A 192 14.56 -5.04 6.63
CA PHE A 192 15.02 -5.12 5.26
C PHE A 192 14.57 -3.90 4.45
N LEU A 193 13.29 -3.54 4.52
CA LEU A 193 12.73 -2.41 3.78
C LEU A 193 13.49 -1.14 4.12
N PHE A 194 13.68 -0.82 5.40
CA PHE A 194 14.27 0.46 5.81
C PHE A 194 15.80 0.45 5.96
N SER A 195 16.46 -0.68 5.72
CA SER A 195 17.92 -0.74 5.60
C SER A 195 18.41 0.21 4.50
N THR A 196 19.21 1.20 4.90
CA THR A 196 19.72 2.27 4.04
C THR A 196 21.22 2.14 3.80
#